data_AF-A0A6C0BPQ3-F1
#
_entry.id   AF-A0A6C0BPQ3-F1
#
_cell.length_a   1.000
_cell.length_b   1.000
_cell.length_c   1.000
_cell.angle_alpha   90.00
_cell.angle_beta   90.00
_cell.angle_gamma   90.00
#
_symmetry.space_group_name_H-M   'P 1'
#
loop_
_entity.id
_entity.type
_entity.pdbx_description
1 polymer ?
#
loop_
_entity_poly.entity_id
_entity_poly.type
_entity_poly.pdbx_seq_one_letter_code
_entity_poly.pdbx_strand_id
1 'polypeptide(L)'
;MESKSFCSICVSNVQKKSQLKTLECNHKFHMKCIWKWLIKQPTCPVCRREVSRLPSYNCPYNEYIHFVNAYKLRSKTIEDG
;
A
#
# COMPACT_ATOMS: atom_id res chain seq x y z
N MET A 1 -21.36 -6.36 -19.03
CA MET A 1 -21.32 -5.43 -17.89
C MET A 1 -19.93 -5.56 -17.25
N GLU A 2 -19.06 -4.56 -17.37
CA GLU A 2 -17.70 -4.67 -16.84
C GLU A 2 -17.67 -4.13 -15.41
N SER A 3 -17.43 -5.00 -14.42
CA SER A 3 -17.30 -4.62 -13.01
C SER A 3 -16.01 -3.83 -12.80
N LYS A 4 -16.06 -2.54 -13.11
CA LYS A 4 -14.96 -1.60 -12.89
C LYS A 4 -14.65 -1.54 -11.41
N SER A 5 -13.49 -2.07 -11.03
CA SER A 5 -12.93 -1.82 -9.70
C SER A 5 -12.30 -0.42 -9.70
N PHE A 6 -12.47 0.34 -8.62
CA PHE A 6 -11.90 1.68 -8.46
C PHE A 6 -10.96 1.71 -7.26
N CYS A 7 -9.91 2.51 -7.35
CA CYS A 7 -9.02 2.79 -6.23
C CYS A 7 -9.66 3.87 -5.35
N SER A 8 -10.03 3.54 -4.11
CA SER A 8 -10.67 4.50 -3.19
C SER A 8 -9.77 5.67 -2.75
N ILE A 9 -8.46 5.60 -3.04
CA ILE A 9 -7.49 6.64 -2.65
C ILE A 9 -7.46 7.77 -3.70
N CYS A 10 -7.49 7.44 -4.99
CA CYS A 10 -7.43 8.42 -6.09
C CYS A 10 -8.72 8.48 -6.92
N VAL A 11 -9.75 7.72 -6.51
CA VAL A 11 -11.08 7.65 -7.13
C VAL A 11 -11.00 7.33 -8.64
N SER A 12 -9.93 6.63 -9.05
CA SER A 12 -9.64 6.31 -10.44
C SER A 12 -9.74 4.82 -10.70
N ASN A 13 -10.05 4.45 -11.95
CA ASN A 13 -10.25 3.08 -12.36
C ASN A 13 -8.96 2.25 -12.14
N VAL A 14 -9.06 1.12 -11.45
CA VAL A 14 -7.95 0.16 -11.40
C VAL A 14 -7.94 -0.65 -12.70
N GLN A 15 -7.14 -0.19 -13.67
CA GLN A 15 -7.01 -0.88 -14.96
C GLN A 15 -6.21 -2.19 -14.80
N LYS A 16 -6.50 -3.18 -15.66
CA LYS A 16 -5.77 -4.48 -15.68
C LYS A 16 -4.25 -4.33 -15.83
N LYS A 17 -3.77 -3.26 -16.47
CA LYS A 17 -2.34 -2.99 -16.67
C LYS A 17 -1.69 -2.21 -15.53
N SER A 18 -2.47 -1.68 -14.59
CA SER A 18 -1.92 -0.96 -13.45
C SER A 18 -1.40 -1.94 -12.41
N GLN A 19 -0.27 -1.63 -11.79
CA GLN A 19 0.24 -2.40 -10.65
C GLN A 19 -0.74 -2.22 -9.48
N LEU A 20 -1.45 -3.28 -9.11
CA LEU A 20 -2.40 -3.28 -8.00
C LEU A 20 -1.83 -4.04 -6.82
N LYS A 21 -2.14 -3.56 -5.62
CA LYS A 21 -1.82 -4.24 -4.38
C LYS A 21 -3.13 -4.60 -3.69
N THR A 22 -3.27 -5.89 -3.40
CA THR A 22 -4.33 -6.41 -2.54
C THR A 22 -3.77 -6.52 -1.12
N LEU A 23 -4.49 -5.95 -0.15
CA LEU A 23 -4.18 -6.11 1.27
C LEU A 23 -4.74 -7.43 1.80
N GLU A 24 -4.27 -7.86 2.97
CA GLU A 24 -4.80 -9.02 3.70
C GLU A 24 -6.29 -8.93 4.05
N CYS A 25 -6.86 -7.73 4.04
CA CYS A 25 -8.29 -7.48 4.16
C CYS A 25 -9.06 -7.55 2.82
N ASN A 26 -8.45 -8.08 1.76
CA ASN A 26 -9.00 -8.22 0.40
C ASN A 26 -9.29 -6.92 -0.38
N HIS A 27 -8.96 -5.75 0.18
CA HIS A 27 -9.11 -4.48 -0.53
C HIS A 27 -7.98 -4.26 -1.55
N LYS A 28 -8.35 -3.77 -2.73
CA LYS A 28 -7.44 -3.55 -3.87
C LYS A 28 -7.25 -2.08 -4.14
N PHE A 29 -6.00 -1.66 -4.30
CA PHE A 29 -5.63 -0.29 -4.60
C PHE A 29 -4.52 -0.26 -5.64
N HIS A 30 -4.34 0.88 -6.31
CA HIS A 30 -3.10 1.09 -7.06
C HIS A 30 -1.93 1.02 -6.10
N MET A 31 -0.87 0.34 -6.52
CA MET A 31 0.34 0.15 -5.72
C MET A 31 0.87 1.51 -5.25
N LYS A 32 1.05 2.49 -6.15
CA LYS A 32 1.48 3.87 -5.82
C LYS A 32 0.58 4.56 -4.78
N CYS A 33 -0.73 4.36 -4.87
CA CYS A 33 -1.69 5.00 -3.98
C CYS A 33 -1.64 4.43 -2.56
N ILE A 34 -1.72 3.10 -2.43
CA ILE A 34 -1.71 2.46 -1.10
C ILE A 34 -0.37 2.67 -0.41
N TRP A 35 0.71 2.68 -1.16
CA TRP A 35 2.03 2.97 -0.64
C TRP A 35 2.13 4.37 0.00
N LYS A 36 1.66 5.42 -0.71
CA LYS A 36 1.59 6.79 -0.14
C LYS A 36 0.74 6.85 1.13
N TRP A 37 -0.33 6.06 1.19
CA TRP A 37 -1.17 5.95 2.38
C TRP A 37 -0.42 5.29 3.54
N LEU A 38 0.22 4.14 3.31
CA LEU A 38 0.90 3.35 4.34
C LEU A 38 2.11 4.06 4.98
N ILE A 39 2.75 4.99 4.26
CA ILE A 39 3.78 5.86 4.83
C ILE A 39 3.20 6.72 5.96
N LYS A 40 1.99 7.26 5.77
CA LYS A 40 1.32 8.10 6.76
C LYS A 40 0.60 7.27 7.82
N GLN A 41 -0.11 6.23 7.39
CA GLN A 41 -0.97 5.41 8.24
C GLN A 41 -0.89 3.95 7.77
N PRO A 42 -0.29 3.02 8.55
CA PRO A 42 -0.11 1.63 8.16
C PRO A 42 -1.40 0.81 8.28
N THR A 43 -2.52 1.37 7.83
CA THR A 43 -3.86 0.78 7.93
C THR A 43 -4.54 0.79 6.57
N CYS A 44 -5.52 -0.09 6.38
CA CYS A 44 -6.36 -0.08 5.20
C CYS A 44 -7.23 1.19 5.18
N PRO A 45 -7.29 1.96 4.07
CA PRO A 45 -8.13 3.15 3.99
C PRO A 45 -9.64 2.83 3.99
N VAL A 46 -10.03 1.58 3.75
CA VAL A 46 -11.44 1.16 3.72
C VAL A 46 -11.88 0.58 5.06
N CYS A 47 -11.17 -0.42 5.57
CA CYS A 47 -11.58 -1.13 6.79
C CYS A 47 -10.72 -0.82 8.03
N ARG A 48 -9.73 0.07 7.90
CA ARG A 48 -8.79 0.46 8.96
C ARG A 48 -7.96 -0.67 9.60
N ARG A 49 -8.00 -1.88 9.04
CA ARG A 49 -7.15 -3.00 9.47
C ARG A 49 -5.68 -2.66 9.23
N GLU A 50 -4.83 -2.94 10.22
CA GLU A 50 -3.38 -2.77 10.10
C GLU A 50 -2.79 -3.63 8.99
N VAL A 51 -1.76 -3.13 8.33
CA VAL A 51 -1.06 -3.81 7.24
C VAL A 51 0.31 -4.23 7.75
N SER A 52 0.41 -5.48 8.21
CA SER A 52 1.60 -5.98 8.91
C SER A 52 2.71 -6.41 7.95
N ARG A 53 2.39 -6.69 6.67
CA ARG A 53 3.37 -7.11 5.66
C ARG A 53 3.38 -6.19 4.45
N LEU A 54 4.34 -5.29 4.42
CA LEU A 54 4.74 -4.66 3.17
C LEU A 54 5.52 -5.66 2.31
N PRO A 55 5.36 -5.63 0.98
CA PRO A 55 6.16 -6.49 0.10
C PRO A 55 7.65 -6.15 0.27
N SER A 56 8.48 -7.19 0.27
CA SER A 56 9.93 -7.10 0.35
C SER A 56 10.49 -6.20 -0.76
N TYR A 57 11.55 -5.48 -0.41
CA TYR A 57 12.20 -4.32 -1.07
C TYR A 57 12.53 -4.42 -2.57
N ASN A 58 12.17 -5.50 -3.27
CA ASN A 58 12.54 -5.72 -4.67
C ASN A 58 11.41 -5.33 -5.65
N CYS A 59 10.89 -4.11 -5.53
CA CYS A 59 9.99 -3.56 -6.54
C CYS A 59 10.83 -2.93 -7.66
N PRO A 60 10.71 -3.37 -8.93
CA PRO A 60 11.52 -2.88 -10.05
C PRO A 60 11.23 -1.42 -10.46
N TYR A 61 10.32 -0.73 -9.75
CA TYR A 61 10.01 0.67 -9.99
C TYR A 61 10.90 1.56 -9.12
N ASN A 62 12.02 2.00 -9.71
CA ASN A 62 13.14 2.71 -9.08
C ASN A 62 12.75 4.00 -8.32
N GLU A 63 11.58 4.61 -8.60
CA GLU A 63 11.06 5.77 -7.85
C GLU A 63 10.58 5.40 -6.42
N TYR A 64 10.36 4.12 -6.12
CA TYR A 64 9.70 3.71 -4.87
C TYR A 64 10.65 3.38 -3.69
N ILE A 65 11.92 3.07 -3.99
CA ILE A 65 12.96 2.66 -3.03
C ILE A 65 13.19 3.70 -1.91
N HIS A 66 13.10 5.00 -2.23
CA HIS A 66 13.27 6.09 -1.27
C HIS A 66 12.16 6.12 -0.21
N PHE A 67 10.95 5.67 -0.54
CA PHE A 67 9.78 5.74 0.32
C PHE A 67 9.67 4.58 1.32
N VAL A 68 10.25 3.41 1.00
CA VAL A 68 10.26 2.23 1.89
C VAL A 68 11.18 2.45 3.09
N ASN A 69 12.26 3.22 2.93
CA ASN A 69 13.19 3.56 4.01
C ASN A 69 12.51 4.39 5.12
N ALA A 70 11.55 5.25 4.76
CA ALA A 70 10.76 6.02 5.73
C ALA A 70 9.84 5.12 6.59
N TYR A 71 9.35 4.00 6.05
CA TYR A 71 8.54 3.05 6.81
C TYR A 71 9.36 2.24 7.83
N LYS A 72 10.61 1.87 7.49
CA LYS A 72 11.52 1.12 8.39
C LYS A 72 11.79 1.84 9.72
N LEU A 73 11.67 3.17 9.77
CA LEU A 73 11.85 3.93 11.00
C LEU A 73 10.66 3.75 11.98
N ARG A 74 9.46 3.46 11.47
CA ARG A 74 8.25 3.36 12.30
C ARG A 74 8.04 1.99 12.95
N SER A 75 8.62 0.92 12.40
CA SER A 75 8.55 -0.42 13.01
C SER A 75 9.66 -0.69 14.02
N LYS A 76 10.54 0.29 14.30
CA LYS A 76 11.70 0.13 15.21
C LYS A 76 11.44 0.68 16.62
N THR A 77 10.18 0.78 17.05
CA THR A 77 9.79 1.34 18.36
C THR A 77 8.98 0.36 19.20
N ILE A 78 9.27 -0.94 19.12
CA ILE A 78 8.83 -1.95 20.10
C ILE A 78 9.97 -2.96 20.32
N GLU A 79 11.14 -2.52 20.81
CA GLU A 79 12.16 -3.37 21.45
C GLU A 79 13.06 -2.52 22.37
N ASP A 80 12.46 -1.73 23.27
CA ASP A 80 13.19 -1.22 24.46
C ASP A 80 12.28 -1.44 25.67
N GLY A 81 12.55 -2.55 26.35
CA GLY A 81 11.95 -3.00 27.60
C GLY A 81 12.97 -3.83 28.34
#